data_AF-A0AB34IP22-F1
#
_entry.id   AF-A0AB34IP22-F1
#
_cell.length_a   1.000
_cell.length_b   1.000
_cell.length_c   1.000
_cell.angle_alpha   90.00
_cell.angle_beta   90.00
_cell.angle_gamma   90.00
#
_symmetry.space_group_name_H-M   'P 1'
#
loop_
_entity.id
_entity.type
_entity.pdbx_description
1 polymer ?
#
loop_
_entity_poly.entity_id
_entity_poly.type
_entity_poly.pdbx_seq_one_letter_code
_entity_poly.pdbx_strand_id
1 'polypeptide(L)'
;MASLQSVQKLTNVEAQRIMAILEETYHKLELLSHVPPLQIPNVENLRRTIGPEVLQVLEEQSMLEQQYKWVSAPLHEQKSGYEGETLPDFETLDDELRHSTRVVCRILREAPAIVDRLEEQGADEASMAIQKFLHTLSELKEQTFQKLSTSVEEEKSKEDWFLEISAREEKASQTLRQLQKEIKLEKADRERQVSARNETIQKLRDELEEIRTSTINETKRLQADTKAQEEADLAAFKSKEASLNEELARLEAELAQKKQENRESEEQLRKKKMKNESEVEAWISKYDQDMEEKHREISTLRGIYEEERKELLYYEDYFNKLLAEREATLAEERKKAEELARQKAQQATLEKAATMLQKVWRGKVTRRDLERKKAGSRGKKKGGKGAKGAKGKKKK
;
A
#
# COMPACT_ATOMS: atom_id res chain seq x y z
N MET A 1 25.30 71.24 -34.35
CA MET A 1 25.33 72.69 -34.10
C MET A 1 26.07 73.32 -35.27
N ALA A 2 25.39 74.18 -36.02
CA ALA A 2 25.99 74.89 -37.14
C ALA A 2 27.20 75.69 -36.63
N SER A 3 28.37 75.49 -37.24
CA SER A 3 29.55 76.27 -36.92
C SER A 3 29.26 77.72 -37.29
N LEU A 4 29.04 78.55 -36.28
CA LEU A 4 29.30 79.98 -36.38
C LEU A 4 30.81 80.09 -36.62
N GLN A 5 31.24 79.95 -37.87
CA GLN A 5 32.51 80.50 -38.31
C GLN A 5 32.34 82.02 -38.23
N SER A 6 32.54 82.54 -37.03
CA SER A 6 33.00 83.89 -36.80
C SER A 6 34.07 84.13 -37.85
N VAL A 7 33.82 85.04 -38.80
CA VAL A 7 34.85 85.54 -39.70
C VAL A 7 35.81 86.30 -38.79
N GLN A 8 36.76 85.57 -38.22
CA GLN A 8 37.76 86.06 -37.30
C GLN A 8 38.58 87.10 -38.06
N LYS A 9 38.34 88.37 -37.76
CA LYS A 9 39.10 89.49 -38.34
C LYS A 9 40.17 89.90 -37.34
N LEU A 10 41.42 89.96 -37.79
CA LEU A 10 42.51 90.53 -36.99
C LEU A 10 42.22 92.01 -36.78
N THR A 11 41.93 92.39 -35.53
CA THR A 11 41.66 93.79 -35.14
C THR A 11 42.94 94.54 -34.75
N ASN A 12 44.00 93.82 -34.38
CA ASN A 12 45.29 94.38 -33.98
C ASN A 12 46.19 94.64 -35.19
N VAL A 13 46.71 95.86 -35.32
CA VAL A 13 47.60 96.29 -36.41
C VAL A 13 48.90 95.48 -36.44
N GLU A 14 49.48 95.14 -35.28
CA GLU A 14 50.69 94.32 -35.22
C GLU A 14 50.40 92.88 -35.65
N ALA A 15 49.24 92.33 -35.31
CA ALA A 15 48.82 91.02 -35.77
C ALA A 15 48.59 90.98 -37.30
N GLN A 16 48.01 92.05 -37.86
CA GLN A 16 47.88 92.21 -39.32
C GLN A 16 49.25 92.30 -40.02
N ARG A 17 50.21 93.03 -39.43
CA ARG A 17 51.59 93.14 -39.95
C ARG A 17 52.32 91.79 -39.94
N ILE A 18 52.23 91.05 -38.83
CA ILE A 18 52.82 89.72 -38.71
C ILE A 18 52.25 88.79 -39.79
N MET A 19 50.93 88.77 -39.97
CA MET A 19 50.29 87.96 -41.00
C MET A 19 50.67 88.40 -42.41
N ALA A 20 50.78 89.70 -42.69
CA ALA A 20 51.20 90.21 -43.99
C ALA A 20 52.65 89.80 -44.33
N ILE A 21 53.54 89.79 -43.34
CA ILE A 21 54.93 89.31 -43.51
C ILE A 21 54.93 87.80 -43.77
N LEU A 22 54.16 87.01 -43.01
CA LEU A 22 54.06 85.56 -43.22
C LEU A 22 53.46 85.22 -44.59
N GLU A 23 52.48 85.99 -45.06
CA GLU A 23 51.88 85.81 -46.39
C GLU A 23 52.87 86.12 -47.51
N GLU A 24 53.56 87.27 -47.41
CA GLU A 24 54.52 87.72 -48.42
C GLU A 24 55.78 86.83 -48.43
N THR A 25 56.19 86.29 -47.28
CA THR A 25 57.29 85.32 -47.19
C THR A 25 56.89 83.97 -47.78
N TYR A 26 55.69 83.47 -47.47
CA TYR A 26 55.14 82.26 -48.09
C TYR A 26 55.08 82.39 -49.61
N HIS A 27 54.48 83.48 -50.14
CA HIS A 27 54.39 83.72 -51.58
C HIS A 27 55.77 83.80 -52.26
N LYS A 28 56.75 84.47 -51.63
CA LYS A 28 58.12 84.53 -52.20
C LYS A 28 58.80 83.17 -52.22
N LEU A 29 58.63 82.38 -51.18
CA LEU A 29 59.20 81.03 -51.08
C LEU A 29 58.51 80.07 -52.05
N GLU A 30 57.21 80.22 -52.26
CA GLU A 30 56.44 79.48 -53.26
C GLU A 30 56.97 79.81 -54.66
N LEU A 31 57.08 81.08 -55.03
CA LEU A 31 57.68 81.51 -56.30
C LEU A 31 59.10 80.97 -56.53
N LEU A 32 59.96 81.01 -55.51
CA LEU A 32 61.32 80.47 -55.59
C LEU A 32 61.37 78.94 -55.65
N SER A 33 60.35 78.25 -55.12
CA SER A 33 60.30 76.79 -55.16
C SER A 33 60.10 76.23 -56.58
N HIS A 34 59.56 77.05 -57.48
CA HIS A 34 59.40 76.73 -58.88
C HIS A 34 60.68 76.97 -59.72
N VAL A 35 61.71 77.60 -59.14
CA VAL A 35 63.00 77.81 -59.82
C VAL A 35 63.81 76.50 -59.77
N PRO A 36 64.06 75.84 -60.90
CA PRO A 36 64.83 74.60 -60.92
C PRO A 36 66.32 74.88 -60.68
N PRO A 37 67.09 73.91 -60.17
CA PRO A 37 68.54 74.05 -60.06
C PRO A 37 69.14 74.21 -61.47
N LEU A 38 69.81 75.33 -61.76
CA LEU A 38 70.30 75.67 -63.11
C LEU A 38 71.50 74.83 -63.59
N GLN A 39 71.80 73.73 -62.91
CA GLN A 39 72.81 72.73 -63.25
C GLN A 39 72.27 71.65 -64.23
N ILE A 40 71.05 71.85 -64.74
CA ILE A 40 70.36 70.91 -65.64
C ILE A 40 70.96 70.98 -67.07
N PRO A 41 71.18 69.84 -67.75
CA PRO A 41 71.81 69.76 -69.08
C PRO A 41 71.02 70.40 -70.25
N ASN A 42 69.95 71.17 -70.01
CA ASN A 42 69.00 71.64 -71.02
C ASN A 42 68.79 73.17 -71.06
N VAL A 43 69.84 73.94 -70.73
CA VAL A 43 69.83 75.42 -70.65
C VAL A 43 69.35 76.09 -71.95
N GLU A 44 69.65 75.51 -73.11
CA GLU A 44 69.23 76.03 -74.42
C GLU A 44 67.71 75.96 -74.67
N ASN A 45 67.02 74.97 -74.09
CA ASN A 45 65.56 74.91 -74.16
C ASN A 45 64.90 75.87 -73.15
N LEU A 46 65.50 76.05 -71.98
CA LEU A 46 65.06 77.02 -70.98
C LEU A 46 65.19 78.46 -71.52
N ARG A 47 66.28 78.75 -72.25
CA ARG A 47 66.53 80.04 -72.92
C ARG A 47 65.45 80.40 -73.94
N ARG A 48 64.94 79.42 -74.70
CA ARG A 48 63.87 79.61 -75.69
C ARG A 48 62.51 79.83 -75.04
N THR A 49 62.28 79.21 -73.89
CA THR A 49 60.98 79.19 -73.22
C THR A 49 60.78 80.40 -72.28
N ILE A 50 61.82 80.85 -71.60
CA ILE A 50 61.74 81.88 -70.56
C ILE A 50 62.30 83.23 -71.03
N GLY A 51 63.13 83.21 -72.08
CA GLY A 51 63.78 84.39 -72.66
C GLY A 51 65.20 84.59 -72.13
N PRO A 52 66.09 85.20 -72.94
CA PRO A 52 67.52 85.32 -72.61
C PRO A 52 67.79 86.24 -71.41
N GLU A 53 66.97 87.28 -71.23
CA GLU A 53 67.11 88.27 -70.15
C GLU A 53 66.81 87.65 -68.78
N VAL A 54 65.75 86.85 -68.69
CA VAL A 54 65.34 86.20 -67.45
C VAL A 54 66.26 85.02 -67.12
N LEU A 55 66.72 84.29 -68.15
CA LEU A 55 67.73 83.26 -67.96
C LEU A 55 69.05 83.84 -67.43
N GLN A 56 69.48 84.99 -67.94
CA GLN A 56 70.69 85.66 -67.45
C GLN A 56 70.58 86.00 -65.96
N VAL A 57 69.46 86.56 -65.51
CA VAL A 57 69.23 86.88 -64.09
C VAL A 57 69.22 85.62 -63.22
N LEU A 58 68.66 84.52 -63.73
CA LEU A 58 68.68 83.22 -63.05
C LEU A 58 70.09 82.63 -62.97
N GLU A 59 70.89 82.72 -64.05
CA GLU A 59 72.30 82.30 -64.08
C GLU A 59 73.15 83.13 -63.11
N GLU A 60 72.95 84.45 -63.07
CA GLU A 60 73.57 85.37 -62.10
C GLU A 60 73.20 84.98 -60.66
N GLN A 61 71.92 84.70 -60.38
CA GLN A 61 71.46 84.19 -59.09
C GLN A 61 72.14 82.86 -58.72
N SER A 62 72.23 81.89 -59.65
CA SER A 62 72.89 80.61 -59.39
C SER A 62 74.38 80.78 -59.08
N MET A 63 75.04 81.67 -59.80
CA MET A 63 76.44 82.00 -59.61
C MET A 63 76.67 82.63 -58.22
N LEU A 64 75.85 83.62 -57.85
CA LEU A 64 75.88 84.23 -56.52
C LEU A 64 75.59 83.22 -55.39
N GLU A 65 74.64 82.29 -55.59
CA GLU A 65 74.36 81.22 -54.62
C GLU A 65 75.54 80.26 -54.44
N GLN A 66 76.24 79.93 -55.52
CA GLN A 66 77.44 79.08 -55.48
C GLN A 66 78.60 79.78 -54.78
N GLN A 67 78.84 81.05 -55.11
CA GLN A 67 79.84 81.88 -54.43
C GLN A 67 79.50 82.04 -52.94
N TYR A 68 78.24 82.29 -52.60
CA TYR A 68 77.80 82.45 -51.21
C TYR A 68 77.97 81.15 -50.42
N LYS A 69 77.58 80.01 -50.99
CA LYS A 69 77.82 78.69 -50.39
C LYS A 69 79.30 78.44 -50.14
N TRP A 70 80.17 78.88 -51.05
CA TRP A 70 81.62 78.71 -50.92
C TRP A 70 82.24 79.60 -49.82
N VAL A 71 81.81 80.87 -49.74
CA VAL A 71 82.28 81.82 -48.70
C VAL A 71 81.70 81.46 -47.32
N SER A 72 80.47 80.93 -47.28
CA SER A 72 79.79 80.48 -46.05
C SER A 72 80.28 79.11 -45.55
N ALA A 73 80.94 78.31 -46.41
CA ALA A 73 81.43 76.98 -46.04
C ALA A 73 82.64 77.05 -45.09
N PRO A 74 82.77 76.12 -44.12
CA PRO A 74 83.93 76.03 -43.24
C PRO A 74 85.23 75.81 -44.01
N LEU A 75 86.35 76.37 -43.54
CA LEU A 75 87.68 76.33 -44.17
C LEU A 75 88.19 74.92 -44.58
N HIS A 76 87.64 73.87 -43.98
CA HIS A 76 87.94 72.46 -44.26
C HIS A 76 87.30 71.94 -45.58
N GLU A 77 86.17 72.50 -45.99
CA GLU A 77 85.37 72.07 -47.16
C GLU A 77 85.69 72.85 -48.45
N GLN A 78 86.49 73.92 -48.36
CA GLN A 78 86.96 74.71 -49.51
C GLN A 78 88.05 73.95 -50.31
N LYS A 79 87.66 72.92 -51.07
CA LYS A 79 88.57 72.21 -51.99
C LYS A 79 88.47 72.76 -53.42
N SER A 80 89.57 73.37 -53.90
CA SER A 80 90.00 73.43 -55.32
C SER A 80 88.96 73.90 -56.38
N GLY A 81 88.16 74.94 -56.09
CA GLY A 81 87.10 75.41 -57.01
C GLY A 81 87.32 76.76 -57.69
N TYR A 82 88.02 77.70 -57.03
CA TYR A 82 88.20 79.08 -57.53
C TYR A 82 89.68 79.45 -57.53
N GLU A 83 90.42 78.99 -58.54
CA GLU A 83 91.77 79.47 -58.84
C GLU A 83 91.67 80.51 -59.97
N GLY A 84 91.49 81.80 -59.64
CA GLY A 84 91.65 82.84 -60.66
C GLY A 84 91.09 84.24 -60.40
N GLU A 85 90.02 84.40 -59.61
CA GLU A 85 89.37 85.70 -59.41
C GLU A 85 89.16 86.01 -57.91
N THR A 86 89.46 87.25 -57.51
CA THR A 86 89.18 87.74 -56.15
C THR A 86 87.67 87.86 -55.96
N LEU A 87 87.09 86.97 -55.15
CA LEU A 87 85.68 87.03 -54.78
C LEU A 87 85.38 88.31 -53.96
N PRO A 88 84.17 88.89 -54.10
CA PRO A 88 83.72 90.01 -53.26
C PRO A 88 83.71 89.64 -51.76
N ASP A 89 83.70 90.65 -50.89
CA ASP A 89 83.55 90.44 -49.44
C ASP A 89 82.17 89.83 -49.13
N PHE A 90 82.07 89.09 -48.01
CA PHE A 90 80.85 88.39 -47.63
C PHE A 90 79.64 89.33 -47.50
N GLU A 91 79.83 90.52 -46.93
CA GLU A 91 78.75 91.51 -46.80
C GLU A 91 78.25 91.99 -48.17
N THR A 92 79.18 92.24 -49.10
CA THR A 92 78.81 92.63 -50.47
C THR A 92 78.12 91.50 -51.22
N LEU A 93 78.55 90.27 -51.02
CA LEU A 93 77.96 89.08 -51.64
C LEU A 93 76.57 88.75 -51.07
N ASP A 94 76.36 88.93 -49.76
CA ASP A 94 75.05 88.79 -49.10
C ASP A 94 74.06 89.84 -49.62
N ASP A 95 74.51 91.09 -49.77
CA ASP A 95 73.69 92.18 -50.32
C ASP A 95 73.35 91.97 -51.81
N GLU A 96 74.32 91.55 -52.62
CA GLU A 96 74.14 91.23 -54.04
C GLU A 96 73.22 90.02 -54.22
N LEU A 97 73.39 88.95 -53.43
CA LEU A 97 72.51 87.79 -53.44
C LEU A 97 71.09 88.16 -53.02
N ARG A 98 70.92 88.97 -51.97
CA ARG A 98 69.60 89.48 -51.56
C ARG A 98 68.97 90.37 -52.61
N HIS A 99 69.76 91.18 -53.30
CA HIS A 99 69.27 92.03 -54.39
C HIS A 99 68.82 91.17 -55.57
N SER A 100 69.65 90.23 -56.01
CA SER A 100 69.35 89.29 -57.09
C SER A 100 68.10 88.44 -56.76
N THR A 101 68.01 87.89 -55.54
CA THR A 101 66.82 87.14 -55.08
C THR A 101 65.55 88.00 -55.13
N ARG A 102 65.64 89.30 -54.74
CA ARG A 102 64.51 90.24 -54.85
C ARG A 102 64.12 90.51 -56.30
N VAL A 103 65.10 90.64 -57.20
CA VAL A 103 64.88 90.86 -58.63
C VAL A 103 64.23 89.62 -59.26
N VAL A 104 64.72 88.41 -58.95
CA VAL A 104 64.12 87.14 -59.37
C VAL A 104 62.66 87.04 -58.91
N CYS A 105 62.38 87.21 -57.61
CA CYS A 105 61.00 87.18 -57.10
C CYS A 105 60.11 88.24 -57.76
N ARG A 106 60.65 89.42 -58.07
CA ARG A 106 59.89 90.49 -58.75
C ARG A 106 59.55 90.11 -60.19
N ILE A 107 60.52 89.59 -60.95
CA ILE A 107 60.31 89.14 -62.33
C ILE A 107 59.28 88.00 -62.37
N LEU A 108 59.41 87.00 -61.48
CA LEU A 108 58.47 85.88 -61.39
C LEU A 108 57.06 86.33 -60.99
N ARG A 109 56.95 87.35 -60.14
CA ARG A 109 55.66 87.95 -59.74
C ARG A 109 55.02 88.81 -60.83
N GLU A 110 55.82 89.57 -61.58
CA GLU A 110 55.34 90.46 -62.65
C GLU A 110 54.99 89.70 -63.95
N ALA A 111 55.57 88.51 -64.15
CA ALA A 111 55.34 87.66 -65.32
C ALA A 111 55.01 86.20 -64.93
N PRO A 112 53.77 85.92 -64.45
CA PRO A 112 53.37 84.60 -63.94
C PRO A 112 53.47 83.49 -65.00
N ALA A 113 53.33 83.83 -66.28
CA ALA A 113 53.52 82.86 -67.38
C ALA A 113 54.94 82.26 -67.42
N ILE A 114 55.94 82.91 -66.82
CA ILE A 114 57.30 82.37 -66.66
C ILE A 114 57.32 81.27 -65.59
N VAL A 115 56.58 81.45 -64.50
CA VAL A 115 56.46 80.47 -63.41
C VAL A 115 55.80 79.19 -63.94
N ASP A 116 54.68 79.31 -64.66
CA ASP A 116 54.00 78.16 -65.29
C ASP A 116 54.97 77.36 -66.20
N ARG A 117 55.80 78.07 -66.97
CA ARG A 117 56.79 77.45 -67.86
C ARG A 117 57.99 76.84 -67.11
N LEU A 118 58.35 77.39 -65.95
CA LEU A 118 59.37 76.83 -65.06
C LEU A 118 58.86 75.56 -64.37
N GLU A 119 57.60 75.55 -63.97
CA GLU A 119 56.92 74.37 -63.40
C GLU A 119 56.85 73.22 -64.41
N GLU A 120 56.47 73.50 -65.67
CA GLU A 120 56.40 72.49 -66.73
C GLU A 120 57.76 71.85 -67.05
N GLN A 121 58.87 72.59 -66.90
CA GLN A 121 60.23 72.10 -67.18
C GLN A 121 60.95 71.54 -65.94
N GLY A 122 60.57 71.96 -64.74
CA GLY A 122 61.08 71.49 -63.45
C GLY A 122 60.22 70.41 -62.79
N ALA A 123 59.31 69.78 -63.54
CA ALA A 123 58.24 68.93 -63.05
C ALA A 123 58.67 67.65 -62.29
N ASP A 124 59.96 67.34 -62.20
CA ASP A 124 60.48 66.30 -61.31
C ASP A 124 61.44 66.89 -60.28
N GLU A 125 60.89 67.06 -59.07
CA GLU A 125 61.52 67.39 -57.79
C GLU A 125 61.95 68.85 -57.56
N ALA A 126 60.96 69.74 -57.40
CA ALA A 126 61.09 70.69 -56.29
C ALA A 126 61.40 69.85 -55.04
N SER A 127 62.59 70.04 -54.45
CA SER A 127 63.12 69.15 -53.40
C SER A 127 62.02 68.83 -52.40
N MET A 128 61.77 67.55 -52.08
CA MET A 128 60.75 67.18 -51.07
C MET A 128 60.89 67.97 -49.76
N ALA A 129 62.10 68.48 -49.46
CA ALA A 129 62.36 69.38 -48.37
C ALA A 129 61.65 70.74 -48.50
N ILE A 130 61.66 71.38 -49.68
CA ILE A 130 61.02 72.70 -49.90
C ILE A 130 59.49 72.60 -49.89
N GLN A 131 58.93 71.53 -50.44
CA GLN A 131 57.48 71.29 -50.39
C GLN A 131 57.00 71.02 -48.96
N LYS A 132 57.72 70.20 -48.19
CA LYS A 132 57.43 70.01 -46.76
C LYS A 132 57.56 71.32 -45.99
N PHE A 133 58.57 72.12 -46.28
CA PHE A 133 58.77 73.41 -45.65
C PHE A 133 57.61 74.38 -45.93
N LEU A 134 57.20 74.52 -47.20
CA LEU A 134 56.04 75.33 -47.59
C LEU A 134 54.76 74.84 -46.92
N HIS A 135 54.52 73.53 -46.86
CA HIS A 135 53.37 72.97 -46.16
C HIS A 135 53.39 73.32 -44.66
N THR A 136 54.51 73.11 -43.97
CA THR A 136 54.64 73.49 -42.55
C THR A 136 54.52 74.98 -42.31
N LEU A 137 54.98 75.82 -43.25
CA LEU A 137 54.86 77.27 -43.18
C LEU A 137 53.40 77.71 -43.37
N SER A 138 52.66 77.02 -44.23
CA SER A 138 51.21 77.23 -44.42
C SER A 138 50.43 76.85 -43.15
N GLU A 139 50.75 75.70 -42.55
CA GLU A 139 50.16 75.29 -41.26
C GLU A 139 50.50 76.29 -40.14
N LEU A 140 51.75 76.75 -40.07
CA LEU A 140 52.17 77.76 -39.10
C LEU A 140 51.42 79.08 -39.31
N LYS A 141 51.25 79.51 -40.56
CA LYS A 141 50.46 80.70 -40.91
C LYS A 141 49.01 80.55 -40.43
N GLU A 142 48.38 79.40 -40.67
CA GLU A 142 47.01 79.14 -40.24
C GLU A 142 46.89 79.13 -38.71
N GLN A 143 47.81 78.44 -38.01
CA GLN A 143 47.83 78.40 -36.54
C GLN A 143 48.10 79.79 -35.93
N THR A 144 49.00 80.57 -36.54
CA THR A 144 49.31 81.93 -36.12
C THR A 144 48.11 82.85 -36.29
N PHE A 145 47.38 82.73 -37.41
CA PHE A 145 46.12 83.44 -37.63
C PHE A 145 45.08 83.08 -36.57
N GLN A 146 44.88 81.79 -36.31
CA GLN A 146 43.93 81.32 -35.30
C GLN A 146 44.30 81.86 -33.91
N LYS A 147 45.57 81.78 -33.51
CA LYS A 147 46.04 82.29 -32.20
C LYS A 147 45.95 83.81 -32.07
N LEU A 148 46.30 84.55 -33.11
CA LEU A 148 46.23 86.03 -33.10
C LEU A 148 44.80 86.57 -33.20
N SER A 149 43.86 85.74 -33.66
CA SER A 149 42.44 86.10 -33.76
C SER A 149 41.57 85.62 -32.60
N THR A 150 42.08 84.71 -31.78
CA THR A 150 41.42 84.32 -30.52
C THR A 150 41.66 85.37 -29.44
N SER A 151 40.59 85.79 -28.76
CA SER A 151 40.71 86.69 -27.62
C SER A 151 41.16 85.94 -26.36
N VAL A 152 41.73 86.66 -25.39
CA VAL A 152 42.12 86.09 -24.09
C VAL A 152 40.90 85.52 -23.35
N GLU A 153 39.72 86.11 -23.53
CA GLU A 153 38.47 85.63 -22.94
C GLU A 153 37.99 84.33 -23.60
N GLU A 154 38.11 84.24 -24.93
CA GLU A 154 37.80 83.02 -25.68
C GLU A 154 38.75 81.87 -25.32
N GLU A 155 40.05 82.16 -25.13
CA GLU A 155 41.03 81.15 -24.71
C GLU A 155 40.75 80.64 -23.29
N LYS A 156 40.48 81.54 -22.33
CA LYS A 156 40.05 81.16 -20.98
C LYS A 156 38.75 80.37 -20.97
N SER A 157 37.76 80.77 -21.77
CA SER A 157 36.48 80.05 -21.87
C SER A 157 36.67 78.64 -22.44
N LYS A 158 37.58 78.45 -23.41
CA LYS A 158 37.94 77.12 -23.92
C LYS A 158 38.65 76.27 -22.86
N GLU A 159 39.55 76.88 -22.09
CA GLU A 159 40.26 76.20 -21.00
C GLU A 159 39.29 75.74 -19.89
N ASP A 160 38.43 76.64 -19.42
CA ASP A 160 37.40 76.32 -18.40
C ASP A 160 36.46 75.21 -18.89
N TRP A 161 36.01 75.29 -20.14
CA TRP A 161 35.18 74.26 -20.77
C TRP A 161 35.90 72.91 -20.86
N PHE A 162 37.19 72.91 -21.21
CA PHE A 162 38.00 71.69 -21.27
C PHE A 162 38.18 71.05 -19.89
N LEU A 163 38.40 71.87 -18.85
CA LEU A 163 38.50 71.40 -17.47
C LEU A 163 37.17 70.82 -16.97
N GLU A 164 36.04 71.46 -17.28
CA GLU A 164 34.72 70.94 -16.91
C GLU A 164 34.44 69.60 -17.58
N ILE A 165 34.73 69.48 -18.87
CA ILE A 165 34.56 68.22 -19.61
C ILE A 165 35.48 67.15 -19.05
N SER A 166 36.75 67.46 -18.81
CA SER A 166 37.72 66.51 -18.26
C SER A 166 37.27 66.00 -16.88
N ALA A 167 36.79 66.90 -16.00
CA ALA A 167 36.26 66.52 -14.70
C ALA A 167 34.98 65.67 -14.81
N ARG A 168 34.11 65.96 -15.79
CA ARG A 168 32.90 65.18 -16.04
C ARG A 168 33.24 63.79 -16.60
N GLU A 169 34.18 63.70 -17.53
CA GLU A 169 34.67 62.45 -18.09
C GLU A 169 35.33 61.59 -17.01
N GLU A 170 36.12 62.19 -16.13
CA GLU A 170 36.75 61.47 -15.02
C GLU A 170 35.69 60.90 -14.07
N LYS A 171 34.70 61.70 -13.65
CA LYS A 171 33.58 61.23 -12.82
C LYS A 171 32.79 60.11 -13.50
N ALA A 172 32.48 60.25 -14.80
CA ALA A 172 31.79 59.21 -15.56
C ALA A 172 32.63 57.93 -15.70
N SER A 173 33.95 58.06 -15.85
CA SER A 173 34.88 56.93 -15.90
C SER A 173 34.97 56.22 -14.56
N GLN A 174 34.97 56.96 -13.44
CA GLN A 174 34.95 56.39 -12.10
C GLN A 174 33.64 55.63 -11.82
N THR A 175 32.48 56.21 -12.15
CA THR A 175 31.19 55.53 -11.98
C THR A 175 31.07 54.30 -12.87
N LEU A 176 31.56 54.36 -14.11
CA LEU A 176 31.61 53.21 -15.02
C LEU A 176 32.47 52.09 -14.44
N ARG A 177 33.66 52.40 -13.90
CA ARG A 177 34.51 51.41 -13.23
C ARG A 177 33.83 50.79 -12.00
N GLN A 178 33.14 51.60 -11.21
CA GLN A 178 32.41 51.11 -10.03
C GLN A 178 31.26 50.18 -10.45
N LEU A 179 30.42 50.58 -11.40
CA LEU A 179 29.32 49.76 -11.90
C LEU A 179 29.83 48.47 -12.55
N GLN A 180 30.93 48.51 -13.29
CA GLN A 180 31.56 47.30 -13.83
C GLN A 180 32.03 46.35 -12.72
N LYS A 181 32.56 46.88 -11.61
CA LYS A 181 32.95 46.07 -10.44
C LYS A 181 31.74 45.46 -9.76
N GLU A 182 30.68 46.25 -9.53
CA GLU A 182 29.42 45.77 -8.94
C GLU A 182 28.78 44.68 -9.79
N ILE A 183 28.70 44.86 -11.12
CA ILE A 183 28.20 43.83 -12.04
C ILE A 183 29.02 42.54 -11.96
N LYS A 184 30.36 42.64 -11.88
CA LYS A 184 31.22 41.45 -11.75
C LYS A 184 30.98 40.73 -10.42
N LEU A 185 30.84 41.48 -9.33
CA LEU A 185 30.57 40.91 -8.00
C LEU A 185 29.20 40.25 -7.96
N GLU A 186 28.15 40.92 -8.45
CA GLU A 186 26.78 40.40 -8.47
C GLU A 186 26.67 39.14 -9.35
N LYS A 187 27.33 39.13 -10.51
CA LYS A 187 27.41 37.93 -11.36
C LYS A 187 28.09 36.77 -10.64
N ALA A 188 29.21 37.02 -9.95
CA ALA A 188 29.93 35.99 -9.21
C ALA A 188 29.10 35.46 -8.03
N ASP A 189 28.39 36.33 -7.31
CA ASP A 189 27.52 35.92 -6.21
C ASP A 189 26.33 35.10 -6.72
N ARG A 190 25.70 35.56 -7.81
CA ARG A 190 24.60 34.82 -8.45
C ARG A 190 25.06 33.44 -8.94
N GLU A 191 26.24 33.32 -9.54
CA GLU A 191 26.80 32.04 -9.97
C GLU A 191 27.02 31.09 -8.76
N ARG A 192 27.55 31.61 -7.64
CA ARG A 192 27.69 30.83 -6.40
C ARG A 192 26.34 30.35 -5.86
N GLN A 193 25.33 31.23 -5.82
CA GLN A 193 23.99 30.87 -5.39
C GLN A 193 23.34 29.83 -6.30
N VAL A 194 23.52 29.95 -7.62
CA VAL A 194 23.03 28.97 -8.60
C VAL A 194 23.72 27.63 -8.40
N SER A 195 25.05 27.60 -8.22
CA SER A 195 25.80 26.37 -7.93
C SER A 195 25.29 25.70 -6.65
N ALA A 196 25.16 26.44 -5.55
CA ALA A 196 24.68 25.90 -4.28
C ALA A 196 23.24 25.35 -4.36
N ARG A 197 22.35 26.04 -5.09
CA ARG A 197 20.99 25.56 -5.35
C ARG A 197 20.99 24.32 -6.23
N ASN A 198 21.83 24.25 -7.26
CA ASN A 198 21.95 23.07 -8.12
C ASN A 198 22.47 21.84 -7.33
N GLU A 199 23.44 22.02 -6.44
CA GLU A 199 23.88 20.97 -5.52
C GLU A 199 22.75 20.48 -4.60
N THR A 200 21.93 21.40 -4.11
CA THR A 200 20.77 21.06 -3.26
C THR A 200 19.71 20.30 -4.06
N ILE A 201 19.43 20.73 -5.30
CA ILE A 201 18.54 20.03 -6.22
C ILE A 201 19.05 18.62 -6.50
N GLN A 202 20.36 18.44 -6.69
CA GLN A 202 20.93 17.12 -6.95
C GLN A 202 20.78 16.20 -5.72
N LYS A 203 21.12 16.67 -4.52
CA LYS A 203 20.91 15.90 -3.28
C LYS A 203 19.46 15.48 -3.10
N LEU A 204 18.51 16.41 -3.28
CA LEU A 204 17.09 16.10 -3.18
C LEU A 204 16.62 15.12 -4.26
N ARG A 205 17.18 15.14 -5.46
CA ARG A 205 16.88 14.15 -6.50
C ARG A 205 17.39 12.77 -6.13
N ASP A 206 18.61 12.68 -5.60
CA ASP A 206 19.22 11.43 -5.18
C ASP A 206 18.45 10.81 -4.00
N GLU A 207 18.08 11.62 -2.99
CA GLU A 207 17.23 11.20 -1.86
C GLU A 207 15.86 10.72 -2.32
N LEU A 208 15.25 11.41 -3.29
CA LEU A 208 13.94 11.04 -3.81
C LEU A 208 14.02 9.70 -4.57
N GLU A 209 15.08 9.48 -5.34
CA GLU A 209 15.28 8.21 -6.05
C GLU A 209 15.60 7.05 -5.08
N GLU A 210 16.36 7.31 -4.01
CA GLU A 210 16.58 6.35 -2.91
C GLU A 210 15.26 5.98 -2.23
N ILE A 211 14.44 6.97 -1.85
CA ILE A 211 13.13 6.72 -1.23
C ILE A 211 12.23 5.94 -2.19
N ARG A 212 12.18 6.30 -3.47
CA ARG A 212 11.39 5.58 -4.48
C ARG A 212 11.82 4.13 -4.61
N THR A 213 13.12 3.89 -4.75
CA THR A 213 13.65 2.53 -4.91
C THR A 213 13.44 1.70 -3.64
N SER A 214 13.65 2.27 -2.45
CA SER A 214 13.32 1.61 -1.16
C SER A 214 11.83 1.28 -1.08
N THR A 215 10.95 2.23 -1.36
CA THR A 215 9.49 2.03 -1.31
C THR A 215 9.03 0.96 -2.29
N ILE A 216 9.56 0.96 -3.52
CA ILE A 216 9.25 -0.07 -4.53
C ILE A 216 9.71 -1.45 -4.04
N ASN A 217 10.92 -1.54 -3.47
CA ASN A 217 11.45 -2.80 -2.96
C ASN A 217 10.67 -3.31 -1.74
N GLU A 218 10.34 -2.43 -0.79
CA GLU A 218 9.50 -2.74 0.36
C GLU A 218 8.10 -3.20 -0.07
N THR A 219 7.48 -2.51 -1.02
CA THR A 219 6.16 -2.89 -1.55
C THR A 219 6.22 -4.27 -2.21
N LYS A 220 7.24 -4.54 -3.04
CA LYS A 220 7.43 -5.86 -3.66
C LYS A 220 7.66 -6.95 -2.63
N ARG A 221 8.47 -6.69 -1.61
CA ARG A 221 8.72 -7.63 -0.51
C ARG A 221 7.44 -7.91 0.26
N LEU A 222 6.71 -6.88 0.65
CA LEU A 222 5.46 -7.01 1.39
C LEU A 222 4.42 -7.77 0.57
N GLN A 223 4.29 -7.49 -0.74
CA GLN A 223 3.41 -8.24 -1.63
C GLN A 223 3.81 -9.72 -1.77
N ALA A 224 5.11 -10.03 -1.81
CA ALA A 224 5.59 -11.40 -1.86
C ALA A 224 5.31 -12.14 -0.54
N ASP A 225 5.58 -11.49 0.59
CA ASP A 225 5.34 -12.03 1.93
C ASP A 225 3.84 -12.26 2.17
N THR A 226 2.97 -11.31 1.79
CA THR A 226 1.51 -11.48 1.92
C THR A 226 1.00 -12.60 1.03
N LYS A 227 1.47 -12.71 -0.21
CA LYS A 227 1.06 -13.81 -1.11
C LYS A 227 1.50 -15.17 -0.58
N ALA A 228 2.73 -15.27 -0.10
CA ALA A 228 3.23 -16.51 0.50
C ALA A 228 2.42 -16.90 1.74
N GLN A 229 2.05 -15.92 2.58
CA GLN A 229 1.19 -16.15 3.74
C GLN A 229 -0.23 -16.57 3.32
N GLU A 230 -0.83 -15.90 2.33
CA GLU A 230 -2.15 -16.28 1.79
C GLU A 230 -2.13 -17.70 1.22
N GLU A 231 -1.09 -18.08 0.47
CA GLU A 231 -0.93 -19.43 -0.07
C GLU A 231 -0.77 -20.47 1.04
N ALA A 232 0.02 -20.17 2.08
CA ALA A 232 0.20 -21.05 3.23
C ALA A 232 -1.10 -21.23 4.02
N ASP A 233 -1.85 -20.15 4.26
CA ASP A 233 -3.13 -20.19 4.96
C ASP A 233 -4.18 -20.95 4.14
N LEU A 234 -4.27 -20.71 2.82
CA LEU A 234 -5.14 -21.46 1.92
C LEU A 234 -4.80 -22.96 1.92
N ALA A 235 -3.52 -23.33 1.93
CA ALA A 235 -3.10 -24.72 2.00
C ALA A 235 -3.48 -25.35 3.35
N ALA A 236 -3.26 -24.65 4.45
CA ALA A 236 -3.65 -25.10 5.79
C ALA A 236 -5.17 -25.28 5.91
N PHE A 237 -5.96 -24.32 5.38
CA PHE A 237 -7.43 -24.42 5.35
C PHE A 237 -7.91 -25.60 4.51
N LYS A 238 -7.36 -25.78 3.29
CA LYS A 238 -7.70 -26.94 2.44
C LYS A 238 -7.38 -28.26 3.11
N SER A 239 -6.23 -28.36 3.78
CA SER A 239 -5.86 -29.57 4.52
C SER A 239 -6.83 -29.85 5.67
N LYS A 240 -7.25 -28.81 6.40
CA LYS A 240 -8.20 -28.94 7.52
C LYS A 240 -9.62 -29.26 7.04
N GLU A 241 -10.04 -28.68 5.92
CA GLU A 241 -11.30 -29.00 5.27
C GLU A 241 -11.31 -30.46 4.81
N ALA A 242 -10.22 -30.95 4.20
CA ALA A 242 -10.09 -32.34 3.81
C ALA A 242 -10.19 -33.30 5.01
N SER A 243 -9.49 -33.01 6.12
CA SER A 243 -9.58 -33.86 7.33
C SER A 243 -10.97 -33.86 7.96
N LEU A 244 -11.62 -32.68 8.02
CA LEU A 244 -12.98 -32.59 8.57
C LEU A 244 -14.01 -33.30 7.68
N ASN A 245 -13.86 -33.23 6.37
CA ASN A 245 -14.72 -33.96 5.43
C ASN A 245 -14.52 -35.48 5.56
N GLU A 246 -13.28 -35.94 5.78
CA GLU A 246 -13.00 -37.36 6.04
C GLU A 246 -13.62 -37.83 7.37
N GLU A 247 -13.50 -37.03 8.44
CA GLU A 247 -14.16 -37.30 9.72
C GLU A 247 -15.69 -37.33 9.59
N LEU A 248 -16.26 -36.39 8.85
CA LEU A 248 -17.69 -36.32 8.58
C LEU A 248 -18.17 -37.57 7.84
N ALA A 249 -17.49 -37.95 6.76
CA ALA A 249 -17.81 -39.15 5.99
C ALA A 249 -17.70 -40.43 6.85
N ARG A 250 -16.68 -40.51 7.72
CA ARG A 250 -16.53 -41.62 8.67
C ARG A 250 -17.70 -41.67 9.66
N LEU A 251 -18.08 -40.53 10.26
CA LEU A 251 -19.18 -40.46 11.21
C LEU A 251 -20.54 -40.78 10.56
N GLU A 252 -20.75 -40.34 9.32
CA GLU A 252 -21.93 -40.70 8.54
C GLU A 252 -22.02 -42.21 8.29
N ALA A 253 -20.90 -42.84 7.93
CA ALA A 253 -20.82 -44.29 7.75
C ALA A 253 -21.08 -45.04 9.07
N GLU A 254 -20.48 -44.60 10.18
CA GLU A 254 -20.69 -45.19 11.50
C GLU A 254 -22.15 -45.05 11.96
N LEU A 255 -22.77 -43.89 11.74
CA LEU A 255 -24.17 -43.65 12.05
C LEU A 255 -25.10 -44.50 11.18
N ALA A 256 -24.80 -44.67 9.89
CA ALA A 256 -25.54 -45.55 9.00
C ALA A 256 -25.45 -47.02 9.46
N GLN A 257 -24.25 -47.48 9.82
CA GLN A 257 -24.03 -48.82 10.36
C GLN A 257 -24.82 -49.02 11.67
N LYS A 258 -24.73 -48.08 12.63
CA LYS A 258 -25.47 -48.17 13.90
C LYS A 258 -26.98 -48.17 13.71
N LYS A 259 -27.50 -47.38 12.75
CA LYS A 259 -28.92 -47.42 12.38
C LYS A 259 -29.31 -48.80 11.84
N GLN A 260 -28.47 -49.42 11.01
CA GLN A 260 -28.72 -50.75 10.47
C GLN A 260 -28.69 -51.82 11.58
N GLU A 261 -27.66 -51.83 12.42
CA GLU A 261 -27.54 -52.74 13.57
C GLU A 261 -28.75 -52.62 14.52
N ASN A 262 -29.19 -51.39 14.81
CA ASN A 262 -30.37 -51.15 15.63
C ASN A 262 -31.66 -51.65 14.96
N ARG A 263 -31.83 -51.44 13.65
CA ARG A 263 -32.99 -51.97 12.91
C ARG A 263 -33.02 -53.49 12.92
N GLU A 264 -31.88 -54.14 12.67
CA GLU A 264 -31.77 -55.60 12.68
C GLU A 264 -32.03 -56.18 14.07
N SER A 265 -31.47 -55.57 15.12
CA SER A 265 -31.72 -56.00 16.50
C SER A 265 -33.18 -55.79 16.92
N GLU A 266 -33.80 -54.67 16.54
CA GLU A 266 -35.23 -54.43 16.73
C GLU A 266 -36.07 -55.48 16.01
N GLU A 267 -35.76 -55.79 14.74
CA GLU A 267 -36.47 -56.81 13.97
C GLU A 267 -36.33 -58.21 14.59
N GLN A 268 -35.13 -58.57 15.05
CA GLN A 268 -34.89 -59.81 15.77
C GLN A 268 -35.69 -59.88 17.07
N LEU A 269 -35.75 -58.80 17.84
CA LEU A 269 -36.56 -58.72 19.06
C LEU A 269 -38.05 -58.81 18.76
N ARG A 270 -38.54 -58.16 17.70
CA ARG A 270 -39.93 -58.28 17.23
C ARG A 270 -40.27 -59.71 16.82
N LYS A 271 -39.38 -60.39 16.08
CA LYS A 271 -39.54 -61.81 15.72
C LYS A 271 -39.58 -62.71 16.96
N LYS A 272 -38.68 -62.52 17.93
CA LYS A 272 -38.69 -63.25 19.21
C LYS A 272 -39.96 -63.00 20.00
N LYS A 273 -40.42 -61.74 20.07
CA LYS A 273 -41.67 -61.36 20.72
C LYS A 273 -42.86 -62.10 20.09
N MET A 274 -43.02 -62.03 18.76
CA MET A 274 -44.09 -62.72 18.05
C MET A 274 -44.04 -64.24 18.26
N LYS A 275 -42.84 -64.83 18.24
CA LYS A 275 -42.68 -66.27 18.50
C LYS A 275 -43.14 -66.62 19.92
N ASN A 276 -42.69 -65.89 20.93
CA ASN A 276 -43.10 -66.12 22.31
C ASN A 276 -44.61 -65.88 22.51
N GLU A 277 -45.18 -64.84 21.89
CA GLU A 277 -46.63 -64.59 21.90
C GLU A 277 -47.39 -65.76 21.28
N SER A 278 -46.96 -66.27 20.13
CA SER A 278 -47.58 -67.45 19.50
C SER A 278 -47.43 -68.73 20.33
N GLU A 279 -46.31 -68.92 21.03
CA GLU A 279 -46.11 -70.04 21.95
C GLU A 279 -47.04 -69.93 23.16
N VAL A 280 -47.20 -68.72 23.73
CA VAL A 280 -48.14 -68.45 24.83
C VAL A 280 -49.57 -68.68 24.37
N GLU A 281 -49.98 -68.18 23.20
CA GLU A 281 -51.30 -68.43 22.62
C GLU A 281 -51.56 -69.93 22.41
N ALA A 282 -50.57 -70.69 21.93
CA ALA A 282 -50.68 -72.14 21.80
C ALA A 282 -50.85 -72.84 23.16
N TRP A 283 -50.12 -72.40 24.20
CA TRP A 283 -50.27 -72.92 25.55
C TRP A 283 -51.63 -72.58 26.18
N ILE A 284 -52.13 -71.36 25.96
CA ILE A 284 -53.47 -70.94 26.39
C ILE A 284 -54.53 -71.80 25.69
N SER A 285 -54.46 -71.94 24.36
CA SER A 285 -55.41 -72.77 23.61
C SER A 285 -55.40 -74.22 24.06
N LYS A 286 -54.22 -74.78 24.38
CA LYS A 286 -54.12 -76.14 24.93
C LYS A 286 -54.73 -76.22 26.32
N TYR A 287 -54.44 -75.26 27.20
CA TYR A 287 -55.02 -75.20 28.53
C TYR A 287 -56.54 -75.08 28.48
N ASP A 288 -57.09 -74.22 27.63
CA ASP A 288 -58.53 -74.05 27.44
C ASP A 288 -59.18 -75.34 26.94
N GLN A 289 -58.55 -76.04 25.99
CA GLN A 289 -59.01 -77.34 25.53
C GLN A 289 -59.01 -78.39 26.65
N ASP A 290 -57.88 -78.53 27.37
CA ASP A 290 -57.76 -79.48 28.48
C ASP A 290 -58.78 -79.17 29.60
N MET A 291 -59.01 -77.89 29.90
CA MET A 291 -60.01 -77.45 30.87
C MET A 291 -61.43 -77.73 30.39
N GLU A 292 -61.73 -77.55 29.10
CA GLU A 292 -63.03 -77.89 28.53
C GLU A 292 -63.28 -79.39 28.58
N GLU A 293 -62.28 -80.22 28.24
CA GLU A 293 -62.34 -81.68 28.37
C GLU A 293 -62.59 -82.10 29.82
N LYS A 294 -61.85 -81.54 30.78
CA LYS A 294 -62.07 -81.81 32.21
C LYS A 294 -63.43 -81.34 32.69
N HIS A 295 -63.92 -80.21 32.20
CA HIS A 295 -65.26 -79.72 32.53
C HIS A 295 -66.34 -80.65 31.97
N ARG A 296 -66.18 -81.15 30.74
CA ARG A 296 -67.06 -82.16 30.15
C ARG A 296 -67.04 -83.44 30.97
N GLU A 297 -65.87 -83.96 31.34
CA GLU A 297 -65.74 -85.13 32.23
C GLU A 297 -66.48 -84.91 33.55
N ILE A 298 -66.25 -83.80 34.24
CA ILE A 298 -66.93 -83.47 35.49
C ILE A 298 -68.44 -83.38 35.29
N SER A 299 -68.91 -82.75 34.21
CA SER A 299 -70.34 -82.64 33.89
C SER A 299 -70.97 -84.02 33.65
N THR A 300 -70.30 -84.90 32.90
CA THR A 300 -70.76 -86.27 32.69
C THR A 300 -70.81 -87.07 33.98
N LEU A 301 -69.77 -87.00 34.82
CA LEU A 301 -69.74 -87.67 36.12
C LEU A 301 -70.80 -87.11 37.08
N ARG A 302 -71.05 -85.80 37.05
CA ARG A 302 -72.16 -85.20 37.80
C ARG A 302 -73.51 -85.70 37.32
N GLY A 303 -73.71 -85.82 36.01
CA GLY A 303 -74.92 -86.42 35.43
C GLY A 303 -75.13 -87.86 35.91
N ILE A 304 -74.09 -88.69 35.82
CA ILE A 304 -74.11 -90.09 36.32
C ILE A 304 -74.40 -90.11 37.83
N TYR A 305 -73.70 -89.30 38.62
CA TYR A 305 -73.92 -89.21 40.06
C TYR A 305 -75.36 -88.78 40.41
N GLU A 306 -75.94 -87.85 39.66
CA GLU A 306 -77.34 -87.44 39.83
C GLU A 306 -78.33 -88.55 39.49
N GLU A 307 -78.05 -89.34 38.45
CA GLU A 307 -78.83 -90.53 38.09
C GLU A 307 -78.72 -91.61 39.16
N GLU A 308 -77.51 -92.01 39.54
CA GLU A 308 -77.25 -92.98 40.61
C GLU A 308 -77.88 -92.53 41.94
N ARG A 309 -77.84 -91.23 42.25
CA ARG A 309 -78.50 -90.66 43.44
C ARG A 309 -80.02 -90.80 43.37
N LYS A 310 -80.63 -90.59 42.20
CA LYS A 310 -82.07 -90.81 42.02
C LYS A 310 -82.44 -92.28 42.18
N GLU A 311 -81.64 -93.18 41.61
CA GLU A 311 -81.82 -94.62 41.77
C GLU A 311 -81.67 -95.05 43.24
N LEU A 312 -80.65 -94.53 43.94
CA LEU A 312 -80.46 -94.80 45.36
C LEU A 312 -81.66 -94.32 46.18
N LEU A 313 -82.14 -93.09 45.96
CA LEU A 313 -83.34 -92.57 46.64
C LEU A 313 -84.57 -93.44 46.36
N TYR A 314 -84.74 -93.91 45.12
CA TYR A 314 -85.82 -94.82 44.77
C TYR A 314 -85.72 -96.15 45.54
N TYR A 315 -84.52 -96.74 45.63
CA TYR A 315 -84.29 -97.96 46.39
C TYR A 315 -84.42 -97.74 47.90
N GLU A 316 -83.94 -96.63 48.45
CA GLU A 316 -84.13 -96.25 49.85
C GLU A 316 -85.61 -96.14 50.18
N ASP A 317 -86.41 -95.45 49.36
CA ASP A 317 -87.86 -95.37 49.52
C ASP A 317 -88.53 -96.74 49.42
N TYR A 318 -88.08 -97.60 48.49
CA TYR A 318 -88.59 -98.97 48.36
C TYR A 318 -88.29 -99.82 49.60
N PHE A 319 -87.05 -99.79 50.10
CA PHE A 319 -86.67 -100.53 51.32
C PHE A 319 -87.31 -99.93 52.57
N ASN A 320 -87.47 -98.62 52.66
CA ASN A 320 -88.18 -97.97 53.76
C ASN A 320 -89.66 -98.38 53.80
N LYS A 321 -90.33 -98.49 52.65
CA LYS A 321 -91.69 -99.05 52.56
C LYS A 321 -91.73 -100.51 53.02
N LEU A 322 -90.79 -101.33 52.55
CA LEU A 322 -90.71 -102.74 52.96
C LEU A 322 -90.42 -102.92 54.46
N LEU A 323 -89.55 -102.08 55.03
CA LEU A 323 -89.26 -102.04 56.46
C LEU A 323 -90.49 -101.58 57.25
N ALA A 324 -91.19 -100.54 56.80
CA ALA A 324 -92.42 -100.09 57.44
C ALA A 324 -93.53 -101.17 57.41
N GLU A 325 -93.66 -101.92 56.31
CA GLU A 325 -94.56 -103.08 56.23
C GLU A 325 -94.14 -104.22 57.18
N ARG A 326 -92.83 -104.50 57.28
CA ARG A 326 -92.30 -105.46 58.27
C ARG A 326 -92.52 -105.00 59.71
N GLU A 327 -92.33 -103.72 60.00
CA GLU A 327 -92.58 -103.18 61.33
C GLU A 327 -94.06 -103.18 61.67
N ALA A 328 -94.94 -102.89 60.71
CA ALA A 328 -96.40 -102.97 60.88
C ALA A 328 -96.85 -104.41 61.18
N THR A 329 -96.36 -105.40 60.42
CA THR A 329 -96.67 -106.82 60.66
C THR A 329 -96.15 -107.30 62.03
N LEU A 330 -94.92 -106.94 62.41
CA LEU A 330 -94.38 -107.24 63.74
C LEU A 330 -95.14 -106.53 64.86
N ALA A 331 -95.62 -105.30 64.65
CA ALA A 331 -96.42 -104.56 65.62
C ALA A 331 -97.81 -105.18 65.82
N GLU A 332 -98.43 -105.70 64.76
CA GLU A 332 -99.68 -106.47 64.86
C GLU A 332 -99.49 -107.79 65.62
N GLU A 333 -98.39 -108.50 65.39
CA GLU A 333 -98.05 -109.72 66.15
C GLU A 333 -97.77 -109.41 67.63
N ARG A 334 -97.09 -108.30 67.93
CA ARG A 334 -96.85 -107.85 69.32
C ARG A 334 -98.15 -107.51 70.05
N LYS A 335 -99.09 -106.81 69.40
CA LYS A 335 -100.41 -106.50 69.98
C LYS A 335 -101.21 -107.76 70.28
N LYS A 336 -101.23 -108.73 69.35
CA LYS A 336 -101.91 -110.03 69.56
C LYS A 336 -101.27 -110.83 70.70
N ALA A 337 -99.94 -110.80 70.83
CA ALA A 337 -99.23 -111.47 71.93
C ALA A 337 -99.50 -110.82 73.30
N GLU A 338 -99.60 -109.49 73.36
CA GLU A 338 -99.87 -108.73 74.58
C GLU A 338 -101.30 -108.96 75.10
N GLU A 339 -102.30 -108.98 74.22
CA GLU A 339 -103.70 -109.29 74.59
C GLU A 339 -103.83 -110.70 75.17
N LEU A 340 -103.13 -111.68 74.59
CA LEU A 340 -103.15 -113.07 75.03
C LEU A 340 -102.41 -113.26 76.38
N ALA A 341 -101.37 -112.47 76.63
CA ALA A 341 -100.67 -112.44 77.92
C ALA A 341 -101.54 -111.81 79.03
N ARG A 342 -102.31 -110.75 78.72
CA ARG A 342 -103.22 -110.08 79.66
C ARG A 342 -104.33 -111.01 80.16
N GLN A 343 -104.91 -111.82 79.28
CA GLN A 343 -105.95 -112.79 79.65
C GLN A 343 -105.41 -113.89 80.58
N LYS A 344 -104.20 -114.41 80.31
CA LYS A 344 -103.56 -115.43 81.16
C LYS A 344 -103.17 -114.89 82.54
N ALA A 345 -102.75 -113.62 82.62
CA ALA A 345 -102.42 -112.98 83.89
C ALA A 345 -103.65 -112.83 84.82
N GLN A 346 -104.82 -112.51 84.26
CA GLN A 346 -106.06 -112.40 85.05
C GLN A 346 -106.49 -113.74 85.67
N GLN A 347 -106.37 -114.85 84.92
CA GLN A 347 -106.68 -116.20 85.43
C GLN A 347 -105.71 -116.64 86.55
N ALA A 348 -104.42 -116.33 86.43
CA ALA A 348 -103.41 -116.70 87.43
C ALA A 348 -103.60 -116.00 88.80
N THR A 349 -104.25 -114.84 88.82
CA THR A 349 -104.51 -114.09 90.07
C THR A 349 -105.64 -114.72 90.90
N LEU A 350 -106.66 -115.29 90.23
CA LEU A 350 -107.77 -115.99 90.88
C LEU A 350 -107.31 -117.32 91.51
N GLU A 351 -106.42 -118.06 90.85
CA GLU A 351 -105.89 -119.34 91.37
C GLU A 351 -104.95 -119.15 92.58
N LYS A 352 -104.22 -118.04 92.65
CA LYS A 352 -103.35 -117.68 93.80
C LYS A 352 -104.13 -117.28 95.05
N ALA A 353 -105.33 -116.72 94.90
CA ALA A 353 -106.19 -116.37 96.04
C ALA A 353 -106.79 -117.62 96.73
N ALA A 354 -107.15 -118.65 95.95
CA ALA A 354 -107.70 -119.90 96.48
C ALA A 354 -106.65 -120.76 97.25
N THR A 355 -105.38 -120.70 96.85
CA THR A 355 -104.28 -121.47 97.49
C THR A 355 -103.78 -120.85 98.80
N MET A 356 -103.89 -119.53 98.99
CA MET A 356 -103.51 -118.87 100.25
C MET A 356 -104.47 -119.17 101.41
N LEU A 357 -105.78 -119.27 101.15
CA LEU A 357 -106.78 -119.54 102.19
C LEU A 357 -106.64 -120.97 102.77
N GLN A 358 -106.27 -121.95 101.94
CA GLN A 358 -106.08 -123.34 102.38
C GLN A 358 -104.81 -123.54 103.24
N LYS A 359 -103.82 -122.65 103.12
CA LYS A 359 -102.52 -122.75 103.81
C LYS A 359 -102.57 -122.26 105.26
N VAL A 360 -103.45 -121.30 105.58
CA VAL A 360 -103.53 -120.65 106.91
C VAL A 360 -104.29 -121.49 107.96
N TRP A 361 -105.28 -122.28 107.56
CA TRP A 361 -106.05 -123.11 108.50
C TRP A 361 -105.31 -124.39 108.93
N ARG A 362 -104.54 -125.02 108.02
CA ARG A 362 -103.78 -126.25 108.32
C ARG A 362 -102.58 -126.04 109.26
N GLY A 363 -102.08 -124.81 109.40
CA GLY A 363 -100.96 -124.45 110.28
C GLY A 363 -101.34 -124.14 111.74
N LYS A 364 -102.62 -123.87 112.04
CA LYS A 364 -103.06 -123.52 113.40
C LYS A 364 -103.35 -124.75 114.28
N VAL A 365 -103.68 -125.90 113.68
CA VAL A 365 -103.98 -127.16 114.39
C VAL A 365 -102.70 -127.95 114.76
N THR A 366 -101.60 -127.77 114.04
CA THR A 366 -100.36 -128.55 114.22
C THR A 366 -99.37 -127.98 115.26
N ARG A 367 -99.67 -126.82 115.88
CA ARG A 367 -98.78 -126.14 116.84
C ARG A 367 -99.15 -126.31 118.32
N ARG A 368 -100.25 -126.99 118.66
CA ARG A 368 -100.64 -127.22 120.07
C ARG A 368 -100.28 -128.60 120.63
N ASP A 369 -99.90 -129.56 119.80
CA ASP A 369 -99.73 -130.97 120.21
C ASP A 369 -98.26 -131.46 120.26
N LEU A 370 -97.25 -130.57 120.21
CA LEU A 370 -95.83 -130.95 120.06
C LEU A 370 -94.86 -130.58 121.22
N GLU A 371 -95.34 -130.10 122.37
CA GLU A 371 -94.48 -129.93 123.59
C GLU A 371 -94.88 -130.77 124.83
N ARG A 372 -95.99 -131.53 124.80
CA ARG A 372 -96.28 -132.55 125.81
C ARG A 372 -95.68 -133.90 125.38
N LYS A 373 -94.35 -133.98 125.47
CA LYS A 373 -93.46 -135.04 124.95
C LYS A 373 -93.82 -136.46 125.44
N LYS A 374 -94.12 -137.38 124.49
CA LYS A 374 -93.84 -138.84 124.46
C LYS A 374 -94.85 -139.56 123.53
N ALA A 375 -94.38 -140.06 122.39
CA ALA A 375 -94.73 -141.38 121.79
C ALA A 375 -94.32 -141.44 120.31
N GLY A 376 -93.70 -142.54 119.91
CA GLY A 376 -94.00 -143.14 118.60
C GLY A 376 -93.14 -142.73 117.40
N SER A 377 -92.25 -143.64 117.04
CA SER A 377 -91.59 -143.77 115.74
C SER A 377 -92.55 -143.97 114.55
N ARG A 378 -91.99 -143.79 113.34
CA ARG A 378 -92.14 -144.57 112.08
C ARG A 378 -93.04 -144.07 110.92
N GLY A 379 -92.39 -144.01 109.73
CA GLY A 379 -92.96 -144.33 108.40
C GLY A 379 -92.74 -143.23 107.35
N LYS A 380 -91.76 -143.24 106.43
CA LYS A 380 -91.51 -144.10 105.23
C LYS A 380 -92.59 -143.92 104.13
N LYS A 381 -92.32 -143.35 102.94
CA LYS A 381 -91.82 -144.00 101.68
C LYS A 381 -91.72 -142.94 100.54
N LYS A 382 -90.64 -142.91 99.73
CA LYS A 382 -90.49 -143.38 98.30
C LYS A 382 -91.46 -142.74 97.28
N GLY A 383 -91.07 -142.26 96.09
CA GLY A 383 -89.77 -142.23 95.39
C GLY A 383 -89.94 -141.91 93.87
N GLY A 384 -88.82 -141.84 93.14
CA GLY A 384 -88.70 -142.04 91.67
C GLY A 384 -88.63 -140.80 90.75
N LYS A 385 -88.11 -140.84 89.51
CA LYS A 385 -86.80 -141.21 88.88
C LYS A 385 -86.93 -140.83 87.38
N GLY A 386 -85.87 -140.33 86.71
CA GLY A 386 -85.72 -140.26 85.23
C GLY A 386 -86.23 -138.96 84.57
N ALA A 387 -85.73 -138.45 83.43
CA ALA A 387 -84.72 -138.85 82.45
C ALA A 387 -84.40 -137.62 81.53
N LYS A 388 -83.12 -137.29 81.26
CA LYS A 388 -82.36 -137.34 79.97
C LYS A 388 -82.84 -136.54 78.72
N GLY A 389 -81.86 -135.83 78.11
CA GLY A 389 -81.68 -135.58 76.66
C GLY A 389 -82.30 -134.27 76.14
N ALA A 390 -81.80 -133.51 75.14
CA ALA A 390 -80.72 -133.61 74.14
C ALA A 390 -80.48 -132.17 73.59
N LYS A 391 -79.24 -131.67 73.40
CA LYS A 391 -78.38 -131.65 72.18
C LYS A 391 -78.91 -130.93 70.92
N GLY A 392 -78.17 -129.87 70.51
CA GLY A 392 -77.94 -129.43 69.12
C GLY A 392 -79.04 -128.57 68.47
N LYS A 393 -78.82 -127.78 67.41
CA LYS A 393 -77.65 -127.46 66.56
C LYS A 393 -78.13 -126.40 65.52
N LYS A 394 -77.21 -125.59 64.99
CA LYS A 394 -77.19 -125.00 63.61
C LYS A 394 -78.16 -123.85 63.26
N LYS A 395 -77.61 -122.68 62.93
CA LYS A 395 -77.29 -122.15 61.56
C LYS A 395 -78.53 -121.71 60.77
N LYS A 396 -78.62 -120.40 60.52
CA LYS A 396 -78.20 -119.84 59.22
C LYS A 396 -77.68 -118.43 59.42
#